data_AF-A0A3B9ZQH3-F1
#
_entry.id   AF-A0A3B9ZQH3-F1
#
_cell.length_a   1.000
_cell.length_b   1.000
_cell.length_c   1.000
_cell.angle_alpha   90.00
_cell.angle_beta   90.00
_cell.angle_gamma   90.00
#
_symmetry.space_group_name_H-M   'P 1'
#
loop_
_entity.id
_entity.type
_entity.pdbx_description
1 polymer ?
#
loop_
_entity_poly.entity_id
_entity_poly.type
_entity_poly.pdbx_seq_one_letter_code
_entity_poly.pdbx_strand_id
1 'polypeptide(L)'
;MYLLRYAQTLLTYAEASARSGKLDESAFEAVNRIRRRANKLDIYSPSKFDLSKSLSAEQFIDAVVWERAWELSFEPDGRWFDIVRLNLKDKLPDYRFSNDVPNQVPQQYLTEDWYFYKIPEEDRIINPNFQ
;
A
#
# COMPACT_ATOMS: atom_id res chain seq x y z
N MET A 1 -13.81 12.94 -5.58
CA MET A 1 -12.66 12.56 -4.74
C MET A 1 -13.19 11.65 -3.65
N TYR A 2 -12.63 10.44 -3.52
CA TYR A 2 -12.99 9.51 -2.44
C TYR A 2 -11.88 9.53 -1.40
N LEU A 3 -12.23 9.73 -0.13
CA LEU A 3 -11.27 9.70 0.99
C LEU A 3 -11.18 8.31 1.61
N LEU A 4 -12.29 7.57 1.63
CA LEU A 4 -12.37 6.20 2.12
C LEU A 4 -13.45 5.49 1.31
N ARG A 5 -13.19 4.22 0.99
CA ARG A 5 -14.15 3.37 0.28
C ARG A 5 -14.03 1.93 0.73
N TYR A 6 -15.09 1.16 0.48
CA TYR A 6 -15.22 -0.18 1.05
C TYR A 6 -14.07 -1.13 0.67
N ALA A 7 -13.50 -1.02 -0.54
CA ALA A 7 -12.34 -1.83 -0.92
C ALA A 7 -11.11 -1.55 -0.02
N GLN A 8 -10.90 -0.30 0.39
CA GLN A 8 -9.82 0.05 1.31
C GLN A 8 -10.04 -0.64 2.67
N THR A 9 -11.26 -0.64 3.20
CA THR A 9 -11.59 -1.37 4.43
C THR A 9 -11.31 -2.86 4.31
N LEU A 10 -11.69 -3.49 3.19
CA LEU A 10 -11.42 -4.90 2.92
C LEU A 10 -9.90 -5.20 2.87
N LEU A 11 -9.12 -4.38 2.19
CA LEU A 11 -7.67 -4.56 2.09
C LEU A 11 -6.97 -4.32 3.44
N THR A 12 -7.37 -3.29 4.18
CA THR A 12 -6.87 -3.04 5.54
C THR A 12 -7.21 -4.21 6.47
N TYR A 13 -8.43 -4.75 6.38
CA TYR A 13 -8.83 -5.93 7.14
C TYR A 13 -7.97 -7.14 6.80
N ALA A 14 -7.79 -7.46 5.52
CA ALA A 14 -6.98 -8.59 5.08
C ALA A 14 -5.53 -8.50 5.56
N GLU A 15 -4.89 -7.33 5.39
CA GLU A 15 -3.53 -7.09 5.85
C GLU A 15 -3.41 -7.20 7.37
N ALA A 16 -4.31 -6.56 8.11
CA ALA A 16 -4.31 -6.59 9.58
C ALA A 16 -4.55 -8.00 10.12
N SER A 17 -5.49 -8.74 9.52
CA SER A 17 -5.79 -10.13 9.90
C SER A 17 -4.55 -11.01 9.75
N ALA A 18 -3.90 -10.97 8.59
CA ALA A 18 -2.68 -11.73 8.34
C ALA A 18 -1.54 -11.33 9.30
N ARG A 19 -1.29 -10.03 9.50
CA ARG A 19 -0.28 -9.52 10.44
C ARG A 19 -0.55 -9.89 11.90
N SER A 20 -1.82 -10.06 12.27
CA SER A 20 -2.22 -10.52 13.61
C SER A 20 -2.06 -12.03 13.82
N GLY A 21 -1.57 -12.77 12.81
CA GLY A 21 -1.46 -14.22 12.83
C GLY A 21 -2.75 -14.95 12.49
N LYS A 22 -3.80 -14.24 12.04
CA LYS A 22 -5.10 -14.80 11.64
C LYS A 22 -5.27 -14.76 10.13
N LEU A 23 -4.58 -15.67 9.43
CA LEU A 23 -4.78 -15.85 8.00
C LEU A 23 -5.86 -16.91 7.75
N ASP A 24 -7.11 -16.49 7.74
CA ASP A 24 -8.27 -17.37 7.53
C ASP A 24 -9.00 -17.09 6.19
N GLU A 25 -10.08 -17.82 5.94
CA GLU A 25 -10.86 -17.69 4.70
C GLU A 25 -11.40 -16.28 4.47
N SER A 26 -11.73 -15.56 5.54
CA SER A 26 -12.32 -14.23 5.45
C SER A 26 -11.29 -13.17 5.03
N ALA A 27 -10.02 -13.30 5.44
CA ALA A 27 -8.93 -12.45 4.95
C ALA A 27 -8.73 -12.62 3.44
N PHE A 28 -8.71 -13.87 2.96
CA PHE A 28 -8.62 -14.16 1.53
C PHE A 28 -9.84 -13.62 0.76
N GLU A 29 -11.04 -13.83 1.29
CA GLU A 29 -12.26 -13.39 0.63
C GLU A 29 -12.33 -11.87 0.52
N ALA A 30 -11.84 -11.13 1.52
CA ALA A 30 -11.76 -9.68 1.47
C ALA A 30 -10.96 -9.16 0.27
N VAL A 31 -9.81 -9.77 -0.02
CA VAL A 31 -8.96 -9.41 -1.17
C VAL A 31 -9.56 -9.95 -2.48
N ASN A 32 -10.05 -11.18 -2.47
CA ASN A 32 -10.56 -11.84 -3.67
C ASN A 32 -11.82 -11.15 -4.22
N ARG A 33 -12.70 -10.62 -3.37
CA ARG A 33 -13.84 -9.79 -3.82
C ARG A 33 -13.40 -8.60 -4.67
N ILE A 34 -12.28 -7.97 -4.33
CA ILE A 34 -11.72 -6.84 -5.08
C ILE A 34 -11.16 -7.32 -6.41
N ARG A 35 -10.35 -8.38 -6.38
CA ARG A 35 -9.76 -8.99 -7.58
C ARG A 35 -10.82 -9.46 -8.58
N ARG A 36 -11.88 -10.11 -8.11
CA ARG A 36 -13.04 -10.54 -8.92
C ARG A 36 -13.76 -9.35 -9.54
N ARG A 37 -14.05 -8.31 -8.74
CA ARG A 37 -14.69 -7.08 -9.23
C ARG A 37 -13.85 -6.40 -10.30
N ALA A 38 -12.54 -6.25 -10.08
CA ALA A 38 -11.62 -5.66 -11.06
C ALA A 38 -11.60 -6.43 -12.39
N ASN A 39 -11.85 -7.75 -12.35
CA ASN A 39 -11.95 -8.61 -13.53
C ASN A 39 -13.38 -8.80 -14.06
N LYS A 40 -14.35 -7.97 -13.62
CA LYS A 40 -15.75 -8.00 -14.07
C LYS A 40 -16.45 -9.35 -13.82
N LEU A 41 -16.10 -10.03 -12.74
CA LEU A 41 -16.72 -11.28 -12.31
C LEU A 41 -17.67 -11.04 -11.13
N ASP A 42 -18.55 -12.01 -10.87
CA ASP A 42 -19.35 -12.03 -9.64
C ASP A 42 -18.42 -12.06 -8.41
N ILE A 43 -18.70 -11.22 -7.44
CA ILE A 43 -17.82 -11.03 -6.28
C ILE A 43 -17.96 -12.14 -5.25
N TYR A 44 -19.04 -12.92 -5.26
CA TYR A 44 -19.34 -13.96 -4.28
C TYR A 44 -18.98 -15.36 -4.77
N SER A 45 -18.55 -15.49 -6.03
CA SER A 45 -18.20 -16.76 -6.66
C SER A 45 -16.67 -16.87 -6.82
N PRO A 46 -16.04 -18.00 -6.44
CA PRO A 46 -14.61 -18.21 -6.65
C PRO A 46 -14.18 -18.01 -8.10
N SER A 47 -12.97 -17.50 -8.30
CA SER A 47 -12.46 -17.21 -9.64
C SER A 47 -10.99 -17.62 -9.82
N LYS A 48 -10.56 -17.75 -11.08
CA LYS A 48 -9.15 -17.96 -11.43
C LYS A 48 -8.23 -16.82 -11.02
N PHE A 49 -8.78 -15.65 -10.69
CA PHE A 49 -8.00 -14.49 -10.26
C PHE A 49 -7.81 -14.45 -8.74
N ASP A 50 -8.46 -15.33 -7.99
CA ASP A 50 -8.35 -15.40 -6.54
C ASP A 50 -6.91 -15.76 -6.12
N LEU A 51 -6.47 -15.24 -4.98
CA LEU A 51 -5.19 -15.60 -4.40
C LEU A 51 -5.16 -17.08 -4.01
N SER A 52 -4.03 -17.74 -4.26
CA SER A 52 -3.83 -19.13 -3.87
C SER A 52 -3.89 -19.29 -2.36
N LYS A 53 -4.61 -20.32 -1.88
CA LYS A 53 -4.63 -20.70 -0.46
C LYS A 53 -3.31 -21.28 0.05
N SER A 54 -2.36 -21.54 -0.84
CA SER A 54 -1.02 -22.06 -0.50
C SER A 54 -0.01 -20.97 -0.12
N LEU A 55 -0.39 -19.69 -0.15
CA LEU A 55 0.51 -18.59 0.20
C LEU A 55 0.88 -18.64 1.69
N SER A 56 2.15 -18.36 2.01
CA SER A 56 2.53 -18.05 3.37
C SER A 56 1.89 -16.73 3.83
N ALA A 57 1.91 -16.45 5.14
CA ALA A 57 1.41 -15.18 5.67
C ALA A 57 2.13 -13.98 5.06
N GLU A 58 3.44 -14.06 4.90
CA GLU A 58 4.27 -13.01 4.31
C GLU A 58 3.93 -12.80 2.83
N GLN A 59 3.80 -13.90 2.07
CA GLN A 59 3.42 -13.83 0.65
C GLN A 59 2.01 -13.27 0.47
N PHE A 60 1.08 -13.62 1.36
CA PHE A 60 -0.26 -13.05 1.37
C PHE A 60 -0.21 -11.55 1.66
N ILE A 61 0.50 -11.12 2.70
CA ILE A 61 0.66 -9.70 3.05
C ILE A 61 1.24 -8.92 1.87
N ASP A 62 2.31 -9.41 1.23
CA ASP A 62 2.90 -8.78 0.06
C ASP A 62 1.90 -8.68 -1.10
N ALA A 63 1.07 -9.71 -1.33
CA ALA A 63 0.00 -9.67 -2.32
C ALA A 63 -1.05 -8.61 -1.98
N VAL A 64 -1.45 -8.45 -0.71
CA VAL A 64 -2.39 -7.39 -0.28
C VAL A 64 -1.79 -6.00 -0.49
N VAL A 65 -0.52 -5.79 -0.17
CA VAL A 65 0.17 -4.51 -0.37
C VAL A 65 0.25 -4.12 -1.85
N TRP A 66 0.45 -5.09 -2.74
CA TRP A 66 0.37 -4.85 -4.18
C TRP A 66 -1.05 -4.60 -4.67
N GLU A 67 -2.03 -5.36 -4.17
CA GLU A 67 -3.44 -5.13 -4.51
C GLU A 67 -3.89 -3.72 -4.11
N ARG A 68 -3.46 -3.23 -2.94
CA ARG A 68 -3.67 -1.83 -2.51
C ARG A 68 -3.08 -0.83 -3.49
N ALA A 69 -1.87 -1.07 -3.99
CA ALA A 69 -1.22 -0.18 -4.95
C ALA A 69 -2.00 -0.06 -6.27
N TRP A 70 -2.56 -1.17 -6.77
CA TRP A 70 -3.36 -1.18 -7.99
C TRP A 70 -4.75 -0.61 -7.78
N GLU A 71 -5.45 -1.10 -6.77
CA GLU A 71 -6.84 -0.78 -6.49
C GLU A 71 -7.01 0.69 -6.09
N LEU A 72 -6.11 1.24 -5.25
CA LEU A 72 -6.15 2.61 -4.74
C LEU A 72 -5.24 3.57 -5.52
N SER A 73 -4.92 3.23 -6.78
CA SER A 73 -4.06 4.05 -7.62
C SER A 73 -4.65 5.45 -7.83
N PHE A 74 -3.81 6.48 -7.70
CA PHE A 74 -4.19 7.91 -7.82
C PHE A 74 -5.25 8.38 -6.80
N GLU A 75 -5.46 7.65 -5.72
CA GLU A 75 -6.32 8.07 -4.61
C GLU A 75 -5.49 8.73 -3.48
N PRO A 76 -6.10 9.67 -2.71
CA PRO A 76 -5.38 10.40 -1.66
C PRO A 76 -4.72 9.49 -0.62
N ASP A 77 -5.42 8.45 -0.14
CA ASP A 77 -4.92 7.51 0.89
C ASP A 77 -4.15 6.32 0.29
N GLY A 78 -3.51 6.56 -0.87
CA GLY A 78 -2.92 5.53 -1.71
C GLY A 78 -1.46 5.23 -1.40
N ARG A 79 -0.68 5.02 -2.47
CA ARG A 79 0.64 4.37 -2.41
C ARG A 79 1.68 5.06 -1.53
N TRP A 80 1.67 6.39 -1.41
CA TRP A 80 2.65 7.12 -0.60
C TRP A 80 2.60 6.69 0.88
N PHE A 81 1.39 6.63 1.45
CA PHE A 81 1.21 6.25 2.87
C PHE A 81 1.58 4.79 3.12
N ASP A 82 1.32 3.90 2.15
CA ASP A 82 1.78 2.51 2.22
C ASP A 82 3.31 2.40 2.18
N ILE A 83 4.00 3.20 1.36
CA ILE A 83 5.48 3.25 1.31
C ILE A 83 6.04 3.68 2.67
N VAL A 84 5.46 4.73 3.27
CA VAL A 84 5.90 5.28 4.55
C VAL A 84 5.69 4.29 5.69
N ARG A 85 4.45 3.79 5.89
CA ARG A 85 4.10 2.94 7.03
C ARG A 85 4.79 1.55 6.99
N LEU A 86 5.17 1.08 5.80
CA LEU A 86 5.84 -0.21 5.61
C LEU A 86 7.35 -0.08 5.39
N ASN A 87 7.89 1.14 5.44
CA ASN A 87 9.31 1.43 5.21
C ASN A 87 9.84 0.80 3.91
N LEU A 88 9.14 1.01 2.79
CA LEU A 88 9.45 0.34 1.51
C LEU A 88 10.55 1.01 0.68
N LYS A 89 11.18 2.09 1.16
CA LYS A 89 12.20 2.88 0.41
C LYS A 89 13.23 2.01 -0.28
N ASP A 90 13.81 1.08 0.45
CA ASP A 90 14.94 0.28 -0.02
C ASP A 90 14.49 -0.75 -1.07
N LYS A 91 13.18 -1.05 -1.12
CA LYS A 91 12.56 -1.91 -2.14
C LYS A 91 12.09 -1.13 -3.38
N LEU A 92 11.93 0.19 -3.30
CA LEU A 92 11.44 0.99 -4.44
C LEU A 92 12.33 0.87 -5.69
N PRO A 93 13.67 0.81 -5.60
CA PRO A 93 14.52 0.58 -6.77
C PRO A 93 14.18 -0.70 -7.52
N ASP A 94 13.80 -1.77 -6.82
CA ASP A 94 13.45 -3.07 -7.41
C ASP A 94 12.13 -3.03 -8.18
N TYR A 95 11.27 -2.04 -7.90
CA TYR A 95 9.97 -1.87 -8.55
C TYR A 95 10.03 -1.00 -9.81
N ARG A 96 11.20 -0.45 -10.15
CA ARG A 96 11.37 0.38 -11.34
C ARG A 96 11.44 -0.47 -12.61
N PHE A 97 10.67 -0.08 -13.62
CA PHE A 97 10.78 -0.65 -14.96
C PHE A 97 11.81 0.14 -15.77
N SER A 98 12.42 -0.51 -16.77
CA SER A 98 13.45 0.09 -17.63
C SER A 98 12.95 1.28 -18.44
N ASN A 99 11.63 1.39 -18.64
CA ASN A 99 10.96 2.47 -19.35
C ASN A 99 10.31 3.52 -18.43
N ASP A 100 10.47 3.40 -17.11
CA ASP A 100 10.06 4.47 -16.20
C ASP A 100 10.86 5.73 -16.54
N VAL A 101 10.19 6.87 -16.61
CA VAL A 101 10.87 8.15 -16.83
C VAL A 101 11.92 8.29 -15.73
N PRO A 102 13.22 8.37 -16.07
CA PRO A 102 14.24 8.51 -15.06
C PRO A 102 14.02 9.87 -14.42
N ASN A 103 13.38 9.87 -13.26
CA ASN A 103 13.41 10.99 -12.35
C ASN A 103 14.88 11.11 -11.93
N GLN A 104 15.60 12.00 -12.60
CA GLN A 104 16.95 12.42 -12.25
C GLN A 104 16.90 13.24 -10.97
N VAL A 105 16.29 12.71 -9.90
CA VAL A 105 16.41 13.29 -8.57
C VAL A 105 17.76 12.82 -8.05
N PRO A 106 18.73 13.74 -7.82
CA PRO A 106 19.99 13.35 -7.21
C PRO A 106 19.77 12.54 -5.93
N GLN A 107 20.45 11.40 -5.80
CA GLN A 107 20.31 10.49 -4.65
C GLN A 107 20.56 11.20 -3.30
N GLN A 108 21.41 12.24 -3.30
CA GLN A 108 21.67 13.10 -2.13
C GLN A 108 20.42 13.79 -1.56
N TYR A 109 19.35 13.89 -2.35
CA TYR A 109 18.08 14.42 -1.89
C TYR A 109 17.16 13.32 -1.37
N LEU A 110 17.34 12.04 -1.71
CA LEU A 110 16.49 10.95 -1.21
C LEU A 110 16.96 10.47 0.17
N THR A 111 16.93 11.35 1.18
CA THR A 111 17.30 11.03 2.57
C THR A 111 16.10 10.50 3.38
N GLU A 112 16.34 9.96 4.58
CA GLU A 112 15.24 9.53 5.47
C GLU A 112 14.27 10.67 5.81
N ASP A 113 14.75 11.90 5.84
CA ASP A 113 13.95 13.10 6.09
C ASP A 113 12.84 13.30 5.06
N TRP A 114 12.91 12.68 3.87
CA TRP A 114 11.88 12.77 2.85
C TRP A 114 10.61 11.97 3.16
N TYR A 115 10.66 11.07 4.15
CA TYR A 115 9.46 10.33 4.60
C TYR A 115 8.47 11.23 5.31
N PHE A 116 8.92 12.38 5.82
CA PHE A 116 8.14 13.27 6.65
C PHE A 116 8.07 14.66 6.02
N TYR A 117 6.94 15.32 6.21
CA TYR A 117 6.88 16.75 5.95
C TYR A 117 7.76 17.48 6.96
N LYS A 118 8.59 18.40 6.48
CA LYS A 118 9.35 19.28 7.35
C LYS A 118 8.38 20.16 8.15
N ILE A 119 8.73 20.42 9.40
CA ILE A 119 8.03 21.43 10.21
C ILE A 119 8.19 22.78 9.48
N PRO A 120 7.09 23.53 9.23
CA PRO A 120 7.18 24.86 8.65
C PRO A 120 8.13 25.76 9.45
N GLU A 121 8.94 26.55 8.74
CA GLU A 121 9.97 27.38 9.38
C GLU A 121 9.35 28.40 10.36
N GLU A 122 8.18 28.94 10.04
CA GLU A 122 7.44 29.86 10.89
C GLU A 122 7.12 29.24 12.26
N ASP A 123 6.71 27.97 12.29
CA ASP A 123 6.40 27.25 13.53
C ASP A 123 7.66 27.02 14.38
N ARG A 124 8.82 26.77 13.73
CA ARG A 124 10.12 26.59 14.41
C ARG A 124 10.62 27.91 15.01
N ILE A 125 10.40 29.03 14.33
CA ILE A 125 10.76 30.37 14.83
C ILE A 125 9.90 30.74 16.04
N ILE A 126 8.60 30.42 16.00
CA ILE A 126 7.66 30.77 17.07
C ILE A 126 7.88 29.90 18.31
N ASN A 127 8.17 28.60 18.14
CA ASN A 127 8.40 27.68 19.25
C ASN A 127 9.83 27.10 19.22
N PRO A 128 10.74 27.58 20.08
CA PRO A 128 12.13 27.12 20.11
C PRO A 128 12.30 25.65 20.53
N ASN A 129 11.22 24.96 20.95
CA ASN A 129 11.24 23.53 21.23
C ASN A 129 11.04 22.66 19.97
N PHE A 130 10.65 23.23 18.83
CA PHE A 130 10.60 22.54 17.55
C PHE A 130 11.97 22.66 16.86
N GLN A 131 12.89 21.77 17.24
CA GLN A 131 14.17 21.63 16.55
C GLN A 131 14.00 20.94 15.20
#